data_AF-A0A7J6KZX9-F1
#
_entry.id   AF-A0A7J6KZX9-F1
#
_cell.length_a   1.000
_cell.length_b   1.000
_cell.length_c   1.000
_cell.angle_alpha   90.00
_cell.angle_beta   90.00
_cell.angle_gamma   90.00
#
_symmetry.space_group_name_H-M   'P 1'
#
loop_
_entity.id
_entity.type
_entity.pdbx_description
1 polymer ?
#
loop_
_entity_poly.entity_id
_entity_poly.type
_entity_poly.pdbx_seq_one_letter_code
_entity_poly.pdbx_strand_id
1 'polypeptide(L)'
;MSYRKVFKRSKGKSAAVEPTRHLFLANCGHSSGINDINDLQEALGHPHGLRECITENNFTFASFDSPEDAEACRRGLPDAGIRAEFVTKRGETHETSESWVSTTTDELPPGLTLIPDFITKEEEMKLMARVDEGDWNTSIRRRVQHFGHTFSYTSLRAEEADLTGDDIMPSYTRELVRRIATNSVEEAREFIPDQLTINEYMPGVGIAFHVDTHSAFEGPIVILSIGAGIVLEFRRPSDGKALPLWLPRRSLAIMGGESRFGWVHGIAGRKTDRVGKNSELVHRERRISLTFRQMKNSPCCCKWPVLCDTQNPSSLVLPSRVHSEERLV
;
A
#
# COMPACT_ATOMS: atom_id res chain seq x y z
N MET A 1 28.99 -4.31 -1.00
CA MET A 1 27.52 -4.54 -1.04
C MET A 1 27.15 -4.98 -2.45
N SER A 2 26.34 -6.03 -2.65
CA SER A 2 26.02 -6.50 -4.00
C SER A 2 25.13 -5.49 -4.76
N TYR A 3 25.64 -4.88 -5.83
CA TYR A 3 24.96 -3.89 -6.67
C TYR A 3 23.61 -4.37 -7.22
N ARG A 4 23.39 -5.69 -7.36
CA ARG A 4 22.09 -6.27 -7.72
C ARG A 4 20.99 -5.95 -6.71
N LYS A 5 21.35 -5.57 -5.48
CA LYS A 5 20.45 -5.07 -4.44
C LYS A 5 20.23 -3.55 -4.51
N VAL A 6 20.99 -2.82 -5.33
CA VAL A 6 21.00 -1.35 -5.40
C VAL A 6 20.44 -0.85 -6.73
N PHE A 7 20.70 -1.48 -7.87
CA PHE A 7 20.14 -1.04 -9.16
C PHE A 7 19.39 -2.17 -9.88
N LYS A 8 18.35 -1.80 -10.64
CA LYS A 8 17.57 -2.69 -11.51
C LYS A 8 17.56 -2.10 -12.92
N ARG A 9 17.89 -2.93 -13.92
CA ARG A 9 17.69 -2.58 -15.33
C ARG A 9 16.20 -2.38 -15.60
N SER A 10 15.85 -1.30 -16.29
CA SER A 10 14.48 -1.11 -16.75
C SER A 10 14.14 -2.24 -17.71
N LYS A 11 13.15 -3.08 -17.36
CA LYS A 11 12.71 -4.19 -18.21
C LYS A 11 11.58 -3.69 -19.10
N GLY A 12 11.90 -3.29 -20.32
CA GLY A 12 10.93 -3.12 -21.41
C GLY A 12 11.43 -3.83 -22.66
N LYS A 13 10.77 -4.91 -23.07
CA LYS A 13 10.88 -5.40 -24.45
C LYS A 13 10.08 -4.42 -25.32
N SER A 14 10.78 -3.69 -26.18
CA SER A 14 10.26 -2.88 -27.31
C SER A 14 9.38 -1.64 -27.04
N ALA A 15 9.58 -0.90 -25.95
CA ALA A 15 9.10 0.48 -25.83
C ALA A 15 10.19 1.32 -25.15
N ALA A 16 10.34 2.58 -25.58
CA ALA A 16 11.38 3.50 -25.13
C ALA A 16 11.53 3.45 -23.60
N VAL A 17 12.75 3.16 -23.12
CA VAL A 17 13.05 3.18 -21.69
C VAL A 17 12.96 4.64 -21.23
N GLU A 18 12.03 4.93 -20.31
CA GLU A 18 11.94 6.27 -19.72
C GLU A 18 13.29 6.70 -19.15
N PRO A 19 13.78 7.92 -19.47
CA PRO A 19 14.98 8.46 -18.89
C PRO A 19 14.90 8.49 -17.37
N THR A 20 15.96 8.02 -16.71
CA THR A 20 16.13 8.11 -15.27
C THR A 20 17.38 8.93 -14.99
N ARG A 21 17.54 9.44 -13.76
CA ARG A 21 18.78 10.09 -13.36
C ARG A 21 19.96 9.12 -13.16
N HIS A 22 19.82 7.83 -13.49
CA HIS A 22 20.86 6.82 -13.28
C HIS A 22 21.22 6.09 -14.57
N LEU A 23 22.53 6.01 -14.83
CA LEU A 23 23.08 5.26 -15.94
C LEU A 23 23.87 4.05 -15.45
N PHE A 24 23.74 2.95 -16.17
CA PHE A 24 24.71 1.87 -16.21
C PHE A 24 25.64 2.09 -17.39
N LEU A 25 26.93 2.21 -17.11
CA LEU A 25 28.00 2.44 -18.08
C LEU A 25 28.81 1.15 -18.22
N ALA A 26 28.60 0.41 -19.31
CA ALA A 26 29.39 -0.77 -19.63
C ALA A 26 30.77 -0.37 -20.19
N ASN A 27 31.78 -1.20 -19.93
CA ASN A 27 33.19 -0.99 -20.35
C ASN A 27 33.85 0.24 -19.71
N CYS A 28 33.24 0.77 -18.67
CA CYS A 28 33.69 1.94 -17.92
C CYS A 28 33.73 1.51 -16.46
N GLY A 29 34.84 0.94 -15.99
CA GLY A 29 34.99 0.44 -14.62
C GLY A 29 36.46 0.40 -14.17
N HIS A 30 36.77 -0.33 -13.10
CA HIS A 30 38.14 -0.41 -12.57
C HIS A 30 39.18 -0.89 -13.61
N SER A 31 38.82 -1.81 -14.49
CA SER A 31 39.68 -2.29 -15.58
C SER A 31 40.00 -1.22 -16.62
N SER A 32 39.21 -0.15 -16.67
CA SER A 32 39.37 1.01 -17.55
C SER A 32 39.96 2.21 -16.80
N GLY A 33 40.44 2.03 -15.57
CA GLY A 33 41.07 3.08 -14.76
C GLY A 33 40.11 3.90 -13.91
N ILE A 34 38.82 3.55 -13.83
CA ILE A 34 37.85 4.29 -13.02
C ILE A 34 37.84 3.74 -11.59
N ASN A 35 38.35 4.50 -10.61
CA ASN A 35 38.37 4.09 -9.21
C ASN A 35 37.43 4.91 -8.36
N ASP A 36 37.26 6.18 -8.69
CA ASP A 36 36.36 7.09 -7.99
C ASP A 36 35.54 7.99 -8.95
N ILE A 37 34.81 8.93 -8.37
CA ILE A 37 33.95 9.85 -9.11
C ILE A 37 34.74 10.87 -9.95
N ASN A 38 35.97 11.21 -9.57
CA ASN A 38 36.80 12.16 -10.31
C ASN A 38 37.33 11.48 -11.58
N ASP A 39 37.79 10.23 -11.48
CA ASP A 39 38.20 9.42 -12.65
C ASP A 39 37.01 9.29 -13.63
N LEU A 40 35.81 9.09 -13.10
CA LEU A 40 34.59 9.02 -13.92
C LEU A 40 34.25 10.36 -14.56
N GLN A 41 34.38 11.47 -13.84
CA GLN A 41 34.17 12.81 -14.41
C GLN A 41 35.10 13.07 -15.58
N GLU A 42 36.39 12.75 -15.44
CA GLU A 42 37.37 12.93 -16.51
C GLU A 42 37.05 12.04 -17.72
N ALA A 43 36.76 10.75 -17.48
CA ALA A 43 36.42 9.80 -18.54
C ALA A 43 35.13 10.16 -19.31
N LEU A 44 34.20 10.87 -18.67
CA LEU A 44 32.94 11.33 -19.26
C LEU A 44 33.01 12.77 -19.78
N GLY A 45 34.15 13.47 -19.69
CA GLY A 45 34.31 14.84 -20.16
C GLY A 45 33.60 15.90 -19.29
N HIS A 46 33.62 15.72 -17.96
CA HIS A 46 33.00 16.57 -16.95
C HIS A 46 31.49 16.80 -17.18
N PRO A 47 30.66 15.74 -17.10
CA PRO A 47 29.24 15.86 -17.31
C PRO A 47 28.59 16.68 -16.17
N HIS A 48 27.64 17.53 -16.55
CA HIS A 48 26.86 18.31 -15.60
C HIS A 48 26.04 17.39 -14.68
N GLY A 49 25.97 17.73 -13.39
CA GLY A 49 25.08 17.06 -12.43
C GLY A 49 25.52 15.69 -11.94
N LEU A 50 26.72 15.17 -12.24
CA LEU A 50 27.19 13.87 -11.72
C LEU A 50 27.42 13.93 -10.19
N ARG A 51 26.73 13.08 -9.41
CA ARG A 51 26.70 13.12 -7.94
C ARG A 51 27.38 11.96 -7.24
N GLU A 52 27.18 10.76 -7.74
CA GLU A 52 27.72 9.55 -7.13
C GLU A 52 28.00 8.53 -8.22
N CYS A 53 28.96 7.64 -7.94
CA CYS A 53 29.19 6.48 -8.75
C CYS A 53 29.46 5.24 -7.90
N ILE A 54 29.07 4.08 -8.42
CA ILE A 54 29.47 2.78 -7.90
C ILE A 54 30.16 2.05 -9.04
N THR A 55 31.47 1.90 -8.90
CA THR A 55 32.33 1.28 -9.90
C THR A 55 32.65 -0.16 -9.49
N GLU A 56 32.68 -1.04 -10.48
CA GLU A 56 33.07 -2.44 -10.39
C GLU A 56 34.01 -2.76 -11.55
N ASN A 57 34.54 -3.99 -11.62
CA ASN A 57 35.57 -4.39 -12.57
C ASN A 57 35.44 -3.76 -13.97
N ASN A 58 34.33 -3.99 -14.69
CA ASN A 58 34.19 -3.51 -16.08
C ASN A 58 32.94 -2.64 -16.32
N PHE A 59 32.37 -2.07 -15.27
CA PHE A 59 31.21 -1.19 -15.38
C PHE A 59 31.08 -0.24 -14.20
N THR A 60 30.34 0.84 -14.42
CA THR A 60 30.04 1.84 -13.41
C THR A 60 28.56 2.19 -13.45
N PHE A 61 27.95 2.32 -12.28
CA PHE A 61 26.67 2.99 -12.11
C PHE A 61 26.92 4.45 -11.77
N ALA A 62 26.33 5.37 -12.52
CA ALA A 62 26.45 6.80 -12.30
C ALA A 62 25.06 7.38 -11.99
N SER A 63 24.97 8.22 -10.96
CA SER A 63 23.74 8.97 -10.66
C SER A 63 23.96 10.47 -10.87
N PHE A 64 23.01 11.10 -11.52
CA PHE A 64 22.98 12.52 -11.85
C PHE A 64 21.94 13.26 -11.00
N ASP A 65 22.00 14.58 -11.04
CA ASP A 65 21.01 15.46 -10.43
C ASP A 65 19.62 15.24 -11.00
N SER A 66 19.51 15.13 -12.33
CA SER A 66 18.25 15.00 -13.04
C SER A 66 18.29 13.94 -14.16
N PRO A 67 17.13 13.41 -14.60
CA PRO A 67 17.04 12.60 -15.81
C PRO A 67 17.57 13.30 -17.06
N GLU A 68 17.43 14.63 -17.13
CA GLU A 68 17.90 15.46 -18.23
C GLU A 68 19.44 15.47 -18.30
N ASP A 69 20.11 15.60 -17.15
CA ASP A 69 21.57 15.54 -17.04
C ASP A 69 22.10 14.16 -17.46
N ALA A 70 21.43 13.09 -17.02
CA ALA A 70 21.76 11.71 -17.41
C ALA A 70 21.58 11.48 -18.91
N GLU A 71 20.48 11.97 -19.51
CA GLU A 71 20.25 11.87 -20.96
C GLU A 71 21.24 12.72 -21.77
N ALA A 72 21.63 13.89 -21.27
CA ALA A 72 22.66 14.71 -21.89
C ALA A 72 24.02 14.00 -21.88
N CYS A 73 24.41 13.43 -20.73
CA CYS A 73 25.62 12.61 -20.62
C CYS A 73 25.57 11.40 -21.56
N ARG A 74 24.45 10.68 -21.62
CA ARG A 74 24.26 9.50 -22.48
C ARG A 74 24.45 9.82 -23.96
N ARG A 75 23.95 10.98 -24.41
CA ARG A 75 24.07 11.45 -25.80
C ARG A 75 25.46 12.00 -26.13
N GLY A 76 26.16 12.54 -25.13
CA GLY A 76 27.49 13.16 -25.27
C GLY A 76 28.66 12.22 -24.98
N LEU A 77 28.43 10.92 -24.79
CA LEU A 77 29.51 9.97 -24.51
C LEU A 77 30.53 9.98 -25.66
N PRO A 78 31.83 10.02 -25.35
CA PRO A 78 32.85 9.86 -26.38
C PRO A 78 32.73 8.48 -27.03
N ASP A 79 33.11 8.36 -28.30
CA ASP A 79 33.07 7.12 -29.12
C ASP A 79 33.99 5.98 -28.59
N ALA A 80 34.39 6.04 -27.33
CA ALA A 80 35.27 5.12 -26.60
C ALA A 80 34.64 3.74 -26.29
N GLY A 81 33.53 3.36 -26.95
CA GLY A 81 32.88 2.05 -26.76
C GLY A 81 32.17 1.87 -25.42
N ILE A 82 31.93 2.97 -24.68
CA ILE A 82 31.11 2.98 -23.46
C ILE A 82 29.65 2.86 -23.86
N ARG A 83 28.96 1.83 -23.36
CA ARG A 83 27.51 1.68 -23.58
C ARG A 83 26.77 2.14 -22.34
N ALA A 84 25.93 3.16 -22.50
CA ALA A 84 25.06 3.65 -21.44
C ALA A 84 23.62 3.16 -21.58
N GLU A 85 23.09 2.61 -20.49
CA GLU A 85 21.70 2.19 -20.36
C GLU A 85 21.07 2.85 -19.12
N PHE A 86 19.84 3.34 -19.23
CA PHE A 86 19.10 3.81 -18.07
C PHE A 86 18.79 2.68 -17.10
N VAL A 87 19.00 2.96 -15.81
CA VAL A 87 18.68 2.03 -14.72
C VAL A 87 17.90 2.73 -13.63
N THR A 88 17.27 1.95 -12.76
CA THR A 88 16.57 2.47 -11.57
C THR A 88 17.34 2.04 -10.33
N LYS A 89 17.61 2.96 -9.40
CA LYS A 89 18.11 2.57 -8.08
C LYS A 89 16.94 2.04 -7.26
N ARG A 90 17.12 0.91 -6.59
CA ARG A 90 16.15 0.37 -5.65
C ARG A 90 16.01 1.32 -4.48
N GLY A 91 14.82 1.90 -4.33
CA GLY A 91 14.53 2.91 -3.31
C GLY A 91 14.45 4.33 -3.89
N GLU A 92 14.95 4.59 -5.10
CA GLU A 92 14.57 5.76 -5.88
C GLU A 92 13.37 5.39 -6.73
N THR A 93 12.20 5.66 -6.18
CA THR A 93 11.02 5.90 -7.01
C THR A 93 11.31 7.12 -7.86
N HIS A 94 11.12 7.01 -9.19
CA HIS A 94 10.98 8.18 -10.05
C HIS A 94 10.11 9.21 -9.32
N GLU A 95 10.58 10.45 -9.23
CA GLU A 95 9.78 11.61 -8.91
C GLU A 95 8.78 11.86 -10.05
N THR A 96 7.90 10.88 -10.31
CA THR A 96 6.60 11.17 -10.90
C THR A 96 5.73 11.60 -9.73
N SER A 97 5.66 12.93 -9.59
CA SER A 97 5.08 13.70 -8.49
C SER A 97 5.64 13.34 -7.12
N GLU A 98 6.29 14.33 -6.49
CA GLU A 98 6.17 14.47 -5.06
C GLU A 98 4.68 14.34 -4.73
N SER A 99 4.28 13.21 -4.12
CA SER A 99 2.98 13.13 -3.48
C SER A 99 3.06 13.96 -2.20
N TRP A 100 3.09 15.28 -2.41
CA TRP A 100 2.60 16.25 -1.47
C TRP A 100 1.19 15.83 -1.18
N VAL A 101 0.99 15.23 -0.02
CA VAL A 101 -0.37 15.07 0.40
C VAL A 101 -0.53 15.52 1.82
N SER A 102 -1.14 16.71 1.89
CA SER A 102 -1.87 17.17 3.05
C SER A 102 -2.74 16.02 3.52
N THR A 103 -2.47 15.59 4.73
CA THR A 103 -3.02 14.38 5.35
C THR A 103 -4.26 14.64 6.18
N THR A 104 -4.80 15.83 5.99
CA THR A 104 -6.22 16.00 5.72
C THR A 104 -6.28 16.64 4.35
N THR A 105 -6.54 15.90 3.28
CA THR A 105 -7.22 16.56 2.17
C THR A 105 -8.53 17.05 2.78
N ASP A 106 -8.89 18.34 2.61
CA ASP A 106 -10.22 18.83 3.01
C ASP A 106 -11.34 18.03 2.30
N GLU A 107 -10.96 17.21 1.32
CA GLU A 107 -11.77 16.30 0.56
C GLU A 107 -11.59 14.84 1.02
N LEU A 108 -12.71 14.17 1.32
CA LEU A 108 -12.79 12.73 1.52
C LEU A 108 -13.27 12.06 0.21
N PRO A 109 -12.90 10.78 -0.06
CA PRO A 109 -13.57 10.01 -1.08
C PRO A 109 -15.10 10.06 -0.88
N PRO A 110 -15.92 10.29 -1.93
CA PRO A 110 -17.37 10.38 -1.77
C PRO A 110 -17.97 9.14 -1.10
N GLY A 111 -18.85 9.34 -0.12
CA GLY A 111 -19.45 8.27 0.69
C GLY A 111 -18.56 7.74 1.82
N LEU A 112 -17.38 8.35 2.06
CA LEU A 112 -16.60 8.09 3.25
C LEU A 112 -16.99 9.04 4.38
N THR A 113 -17.25 8.49 5.57
CA THR A 113 -17.43 9.24 6.81
C THR A 113 -16.32 8.87 7.81
N LEU A 114 -15.66 9.87 8.40
CA LEU A 114 -14.66 9.69 9.47
C LEU A 114 -15.17 10.33 10.76
N ILE A 115 -15.29 9.52 11.82
CA ILE A 115 -15.67 9.96 13.16
C ILE A 115 -14.46 9.87 14.08
N PRO A 116 -13.84 10.99 14.48
CA PRO A 116 -12.78 11.00 15.48
C PRO A 116 -13.34 10.68 16.87
N ASP A 117 -12.48 10.15 17.76
CA ASP A 117 -12.81 9.85 19.16
C ASP A 117 -14.13 9.08 19.36
N PHE A 118 -14.41 8.13 18.45
CA PHE A 118 -15.60 7.28 18.48
C PHE A 118 -15.67 6.37 19.72
N ILE A 119 -14.49 6.00 20.24
CA ILE A 119 -14.34 5.32 21.52
C ILE A 119 -13.51 6.16 22.48
N THR A 120 -13.70 5.96 23.79
CA THR A 120 -12.88 6.62 24.81
C THR A 120 -11.50 5.96 24.94
N LYS A 121 -10.60 6.58 25.69
CA LYS A 121 -9.27 6.00 26.00
C LYS A 121 -9.39 4.71 26.81
N GLU A 122 -10.35 4.65 27.73
CA GLU A 122 -10.62 3.50 28.59
C GLU A 122 -11.19 2.34 27.76
N GLU A 123 -12.10 2.64 26.83
CA GLU A 123 -12.63 1.65 25.87
C GLU A 123 -11.50 1.10 24.98
N GLU A 124 -10.64 1.98 24.46
CA GLU A 124 -9.48 1.58 23.66
C GLU A 124 -8.53 0.65 24.42
N MET A 125 -8.19 0.96 25.68
CA MET A 125 -7.34 0.10 26.51
C MET A 125 -7.96 -1.28 26.74
N LYS A 126 -9.25 -1.33 27.08
CA LYS A 126 -9.96 -2.61 27.30
C LYS A 126 -10.04 -3.43 26.01
N LEU A 127 -10.32 -2.77 24.88
CA LEU A 127 -10.40 -3.43 23.58
C LEU A 127 -9.04 -3.98 23.14
N MET A 128 -7.97 -3.19 23.29
CA MET A 128 -6.59 -3.64 23.01
C MET A 128 -6.24 -4.89 23.81
N ALA A 129 -6.55 -4.93 25.11
CA ALA A 129 -6.30 -6.10 25.95
C ALA A 129 -7.04 -7.35 25.45
N ARG A 130 -8.32 -7.22 25.07
CA ARG A 130 -9.11 -8.33 24.50
C ARG A 130 -8.59 -8.82 23.16
N VAL A 131 -8.15 -7.91 22.31
CA VAL A 131 -7.56 -8.27 21.01
C VAL A 131 -6.23 -8.99 21.20
N ASP A 132 -5.42 -8.57 22.17
CA ASP A 132 -4.10 -9.16 22.45
C ASP A 132 -4.21 -10.59 23.00
N GLU A 133 -5.33 -10.94 23.64
CA GLU A 133 -5.67 -12.31 24.09
C GLU A 133 -6.00 -13.27 22.92
N GLY A 134 -6.28 -12.77 21.72
CA GLY A 134 -6.72 -13.58 20.58
C GLY A 134 -5.60 -14.27 19.80
N ASP A 135 -5.96 -15.31 19.04
CA ASP A 135 -5.03 -16.07 18.21
C ASP A 135 -4.64 -15.32 16.94
N TRP A 136 -3.34 -15.06 16.78
CA TRP A 136 -2.82 -14.31 15.65
C TRP A 136 -2.31 -15.22 14.54
N ASN A 137 -2.87 -15.07 13.34
CA ASN A 137 -2.28 -15.60 12.12
C ASN A 137 -1.07 -14.73 11.72
N THR A 138 0.08 -15.36 11.59
CA THR A 138 1.39 -14.74 11.29
C THR A 138 1.94 -15.09 9.90
N SER A 139 1.13 -15.76 9.05
CA SER A 139 1.54 -16.22 7.71
C SER A 139 1.87 -15.09 6.73
N ILE A 140 1.36 -13.88 6.99
CA ILE A 140 1.64 -12.67 6.22
C ILE A 140 2.36 -11.63 7.08
N ARG A 141 2.98 -10.61 6.45
CA ARG A 141 3.83 -9.62 7.14
C ARG A 141 3.12 -8.85 8.26
N ARG A 142 1.81 -8.67 8.15
CA ARG A 142 0.94 -8.12 9.21
C ARG A 142 0.28 -9.29 9.93
N ARG A 143 0.09 -9.21 11.24
CA ARG A 143 -0.67 -10.25 11.93
C ARG A 143 -2.16 -9.99 11.76
N VAL A 144 -2.95 -11.05 11.62
CA VAL A 144 -4.40 -10.95 11.44
C VAL A 144 -5.16 -11.90 12.35
N GLN A 145 -6.34 -11.49 12.79
CA GLN A 145 -7.36 -12.36 13.39
C GLN A 145 -8.62 -12.25 12.53
N HIS A 146 -9.31 -13.36 12.33
CA HIS A 146 -10.52 -13.44 11.54
C HIS A 146 -11.65 -14.01 12.40
N PHE A 147 -12.82 -13.37 12.33
CA PHE A 147 -14.06 -13.81 12.96
C PHE A 147 -15.18 -13.69 11.95
N GLY A 148 -16.22 -14.51 12.10
CA GLY A 148 -17.24 -14.67 11.08
C GLY A 148 -16.76 -15.60 10.00
N HIS A 149 -17.39 -15.47 8.84
CA HIS A 149 -17.01 -16.27 7.69
C HIS A 149 -15.52 -16.07 7.37
N THR A 150 -14.76 -17.16 7.43
CA THR A 150 -13.37 -17.16 7.00
C THR A 150 -13.34 -16.84 5.51
N PHE A 151 -12.87 -15.64 5.18
CA PHE A 151 -12.64 -15.25 3.80
C PHE A 151 -11.39 -15.98 3.30
N SER A 152 -11.61 -16.99 2.47
CA SER A 152 -10.52 -17.73 1.85
C SER A 152 -9.85 -16.81 0.83
N TYR A 153 -8.62 -16.39 1.10
CA TYR A 153 -7.84 -15.58 0.16
C TYR A 153 -7.45 -16.34 -1.12
N THR A 154 -7.69 -17.64 -1.15
CA THR A 154 -7.47 -18.54 -2.29
C THR A 154 -8.67 -18.58 -3.22
N SER A 155 -9.88 -18.73 -2.66
CA SER A 155 -11.13 -18.87 -3.43
C SER A 155 -11.94 -17.57 -3.50
N LEU A 156 -11.58 -16.57 -2.70
CA LEU A 156 -12.25 -15.28 -2.52
C LEU A 156 -13.74 -15.42 -2.23
N ARG A 157 -14.08 -16.50 -1.52
CA ARG A 157 -15.41 -16.81 -1.00
C ARG A 157 -15.34 -16.90 0.52
N ALA A 158 -16.45 -16.57 1.16
CA ALA A 158 -16.72 -17.06 2.50
C ALA A 158 -16.86 -18.57 2.43
N GLU A 159 -16.09 -19.28 3.25
CA GLU A 159 -16.38 -20.68 3.51
C GLU A 159 -17.60 -20.75 4.45
N GLU A 160 -18.61 -21.53 4.08
CA GLU A 160 -19.71 -21.87 4.98
C GLU A 160 -19.12 -22.73 6.10
N ALA A 161 -19.07 -22.17 7.30
CA ALA A 161 -18.77 -22.87 8.52
C ALA A 161 -19.98 -22.75 9.45
N ASP A 162 -20.25 -23.79 10.24
CA ASP A 162 -21.24 -23.75 11.33
C ASP A 162 -20.70 -22.86 12.46
N LEU A 163 -20.70 -21.55 12.22
CA LEU A 163 -20.24 -20.55 13.17
C LEU A 163 -21.40 -20.17 14.08
N THR A 164 -21.15 -20.11 15.38
CA THR A 164 -22.13 -19.62 16.36
C THR A 164 -21.45 -18.70 17.38
N GLY A 165 -22.20 -17.74 17.91
CA GLY A 165 -21.71 -16.89 19.00
C GLY A 165 -20.44 -16.11 18.68
N ASP A 166 -19.41 -16.29 19.50
CA ASP A 166 -18.15 -15.52 19.45
C ASP A 166 -17.28 -15.88 18.22
N ASP A 167 -17.54 -17.02 17.58
CA ASP A 167 -16.89 -17.38 16.32
C ASP A 167 -17.37 -16.51 15.15
N ILE A 168 -18.60 -15.95 15.23
CA ILE A 168 -19.13 -15.00 14.24
C ILE A 168 -18.60 -13.59 14.51
N MET A 169 -18.78 -13.15 15.74
CA MET A 169 -18.44 -11.79 16.14
C MET A 169 -18.11 -11.82 17.64
N PRO A 170 -16.87 -11.47 18.04
CA PRO A 170 -16.48 -11.55 19.43
C PRO A 170 -17.39 -10.69 20.30
N SER A 171 -17.86 -11.26 21.41
CA SER A 171 -18.77 -10.61 22.36
C SER A 171 -18.32 -9.22 22.82
N TYR A 172 -17.00 -8.99 22.94
CA TYR A 172 -16.42 -7.69 23.32
C TYR A 172 -16.64 -6.58 22.28
N THR A 173 -17.04 -6.90 21.05
CA THR A 173 -17.35 -5.91 20.01
C THR A 173 -18.85 -5.55 19.93
N ARG A 174 -19.72 -6.26 20.66
CA ARG A 174 -21.18 -6.10 20.58
C ARG A 174 -21.65 -4.66 20.78
N GLU A 175 -21.10 -3.97 21.78
CA GLU A 175 -21.47 -2.57 22.04
C GLU A 175 -20.95 -1.63 20.95
N LEU A 176 -19.78 -1.92 20.34
CA LEU A 176 -19.28 -1.15 19.20
C LEU A 176 -20.22 -1.29 18.01
N VAL A 177 -20.63 -2.51 17.67
CA VAL A 177 -21.59 -2.78 16.58
C VAL A 177 -22.90 -2.06 16.83
N ARG A 178 -23.46 -2.17 18.04
CA ARG A 178 -24.67 -1.44 18.43
C ARG A 178 -24.50 0.07 18.24
N ARG A 179 -23.39 0.64 18.74
CA ARG A 179 -23.09 2.08 18.63
C ARG A 179 -22.94 2.52 17.17
N ILE A 180 -22.28 1.72 16.32
CA ILE A 180 -22.14 1.98 14.89
C ILE A 180 -23.53 2.06 14.23
N ALA A 181 -24.37 1.05 14.44
CA ALA A 181 -25.71 0.98 13.84
C ALA A 181 -26.66 2.08 14.32
N THR A 182 -26.50 2.56 15.56
CA THR A 182 -27.30 3.66 16.12
C THR A 182 -26.73 5.06 15.84
N ASN A 183 -25.55 5.15 15.24
CA ASN A 183 -24.99 6.44 14.87
C ASN A 183 -25.80 7.01 13.68
N SER A 184 -26.05 8.32 13.66
CA SER A 184 -26.88 8.97 12.64
C SER A 184 -26.23 9.03 11.24
N VAL A 185 -25.19 8.23 10.97
CA VAL A 185 -24.53 8.12 9.67
C VAL A 185 -25.37 7.27 8.75
N GLU A 186 -25.89 7.87 7.68
CA GLU A 186 -26.79 7.23 6.72
C GLU A 186 -26.21 5.90 6.20
N GLU A 187 -24.92 5.88 5.87
CA GLU A 187 -24.25 4.71 5.31
C GLU A 187 -24.17 3.52 6.27
N ALA A 188 -24.26 3.75 7.58
CA ALA A 188 -24.18 2.70 8.61
C ALA A 188 -25.52 2.40 9.29
N ARG A 189 -26.62 3.01 8.83
CA ARG A 189 -27.95 2.67 9.33
C ARG A 189 -28.25 1.21 9.03
N GLU A 190 -28.76 0.51 10.04
CA GLU A 190 -29.10 -0.91 9.95
C GLU A 190 -27.90 -1.82 9.62
N PHE A 191 -26.67 -1.34 9.79
CA PHE A 191 -25.47 -2.13 9.56
C PHE A 191 -25.37 -3.27 10.58
N ILE A 192 -25.42 -4.51 10.09
CA ILE A 192 -25.31 -5.73 10.88
C ILE A 192 -24.12 -6.54 10.33
N PRO A 193 -22.90 -6.33 10.85
CA PRO A 193 -21.74 -7.07 10.41
C PRO A 193 -21.78 -8.51 10.92
N ASP A 194 -21.42 -9.44 10.04
CA ASP A 194 -21.27 -10.88 10.29
C ASP A 194 -19.84 -11.37 9.98
N GLN A 195 -18.92 -10.44 9.65
CA GLN A 195 -17.50 -10.70 9.46
C GLN A 195 -16.67 -9.59 10.12
N LEU A 196 -15.65 -9.98 10.89
CA LEU A 196 -14.62 -9.08 11.45
C LEU A 196 -13.19 -9.53 11.07
N THR A 197 -12.37 -8.60 10.58
CA THR A 197 -10.93 -8.81 10.42
C THR A 197 -10.18 -7.83 11.30
N ILE A 198 -9.35 -8.35 12.20
CA ILE A 198 -8.47 -7.54 13.03
C ILE A 198 -7.08 -7.59 12.40
N ASN A 199 -6.50 -6.43 12.09
CA ASN A 199 -5.18 -6.32 11.48
C ASN A 199 -4.22 -5.57 12.41
N GLU A 200 -3.04 -6.12 12.65
CA GLU A 200 -1.96 -5.44 13.37
C GLU A 200 -0.88 -4.92 12.42
N TYR A 201 -0.57 -3.63 12.55
CA TYR A 201 0.46 -2.94 11.81
C TYR A 201 1.53 -2.43 12.77
N MET A 202 2.69 -3.08 12.74
CA MET A 202 3.92 -2.56 13.35
C MET A 202 4.57 -1.50 12.44
N PRO A 203 5.42 -0.61 12.97
CA PRO A 203 6.10 0.40 12.16
C PRO A 203 6.88 -0.21 10.98
N GLY A 204 6.62 0.27 9.76
CA GLY A 204 7.19 -0.28 8.52
C GLY A 204 6.36 -1.37 7.85
N VAL A 205 5.30 -1.86 8.49
CA VAL A 205 4.32 -2.79 7.90
C VAL A 205 3.19 -1.99 7.25
N GLY A 206 2.69 -2.49 6.12
CA GLY A 206 1.62 -1.89 5.36
C GLY A 206 0.77 -2.95 4.66
N ILE A 207 -0.16 -2.50 3.81
CA ILE A 207 -0.99 -3.34 2.96
C ILE A 207 -1.04 -2.73 1.56
N ALA A 208 -0.89 -3.56 0.53
CA ALA A 208 -0.95 -3.11 -0.85
C ALA A 208 -2.33 -2.51 -1.17
N PHE A 209 -2.39 -1.67 -2.21
CA PHE A 209 -3.66 -1.14 -2.69
C PHE A 209 -4.57 -2.29 -3.14
N HIS A 210 -5.78 -2.30 -2.61
CA HIS A 210 -6.81 -3.27 -2.93
C HIS A 210 -8.19 -2.63 -2.77
N VAL A 211 -9.20 -3.30 -3.31
CA VAL A 211 -10.61 -3.04 -3.01
C VAL A 211 -11.16 -4.28 -2.33
N ASP A 212 -12.03 -4.10 -1.35
CA ASP A 212 -12.69 -5.24 -0.72
C ASP A 212 -13.68 -5.86 -1.72
N THR A 213 -13.62 -7.19 -1.86
CA THR A 213 -14.31 -7.96 -2.90
C THR A 213 -15.79 -7.56 -2.99
N HIS A 214 -16.23 -7.22 -4.20
CA HIS A 214 -17.57 -6.70 -4.45
C HIS A 214 -18.63 -7.79 -4.33
N SER A 215 -18.31 -9.02 -4.73
CA SER A 215 -19.19 -10.18 -4.57
C SER A 215 -19.30 -10.67 -3.13
N ALA A 216 -18.29 -10.42 -2.29
CA ALA A 216 -18.21 -11.02 -0.96
C ALA A 216 -18.89 -10.19 0.12
N PHE A 217 -18.84 -8.86 0.03
CA PHE A 217 -19.30 -7.98 1.10
C PHE A 217 -20.30 -6.94 0.60
N GLU A 218 -21.26 -6.56 1.42
CA GLU A 218 -22.12 -5.42 1.17
C GLU A 218 -21.37 -4.09 1.39
N GLY A 219 -22.06 -2.97 1.19
CA GLY A 219 -21.67 -1.68 1.77
C GLY A 219 -22.58 -1.38 2.97
N PRO A 220 -22.07 -0.77 4.04
CA PRO A 220 -20.74 -0.17 4.19
C PRO A 220 -19.66 -1.17 4.63
N ILE A 221 -18.40 -0.72 4.60
CA ILE A 221 -17.27 -1.35 5.31
C ILE A 221 -16.80 -0.39 6.39
N VAL A 222 -16.66 -0.88 7.62
CA VAL A 222 -16.39 -0.04 8.79
C VAL A 222 -15.05 -0.40 9.43
N ILE A 223 -14.20 0.59 9.66
CA ILE A 223 -12.84 0.42 10.19
C ILE A 223 -12.67 1.24 11.46
N LEU A 224 -12.56 0.56 12.60
CA LEU A 224 -12.15 1.18 13.86
C LEU A 224 -10.62 1.12 13.99
N SER A 225 -9.98 2.26 14.21
CA SER A 225 -8.52 2.36 14.43
C SER A 225 -8.20 2.50 15.91
N ILE A 226 -7.32 1.67 16.46
CA ILE A 226 -6.91 1.71 17.87
C ILE A 226 -5.38 1.57 18.02
N GLY A 227 -4.87 1.97 19.18
CA GLY A 227 -3.44 1.94 19.53
C GLY A 227 -2.71 3.16 18.98
N ALA A 228 -2.70 3.30 17.64
CA ALA A 228 -2.02 4.38 16.95
C ALA A 228 -2.77 4.82 15.68
N GLY A 229 -2.53 6.05 15.26
CA GLY A 229 -3.03 6.54 13.98
C GLY A 229 -2.19 6.04 12.80
N ILE A 230 -2.75 6.12 11.59
CA ILE A 230 -2.02 5.80 10.35
C ILE A 230 -2.60 6.56 9.17
N VAL A 231 -1.78 6.77 8.14
CA VAL A 231 -2.30 7.20 6.83
C VAL A 231 -2.81 5.99 6.04
N LEU A 232 -4.11 6.00 5.73
CA LEU A 232 -4.75 5.13 4.74
C LEU A 232 -4.87 5.91 3.42
N GLU A 233 -4.27 5.43 2.36
CA GLU A 233 -4.31 6.08 1.05
C GLU A 233 -5.39 5.47 0.17
N PHE A 234 -6.25 6.31 -0.38
CA PHE A 234 -7.22 5.94 -1.41
C PHE A 234 -6.69 6.36 -2.78
N ARG A 235 -6.89 5.52 -3.80
CA ARG A 235 -6.61 5.85 -5.21
C ARG A 235 -7.80 5.51 -6.07
N ARG A 236 -8.18 6.43 -6.95
CA ARG A 236 -9.25 6.23 -7.92
C ARG A 236 -8.65 5.76 -9.25
N PRO A 237 -8.95 4.54 -9.72
CA PRO A 237 -8.34 4.02 -10.95
C PRO A 237 -8.70 4.79 -12.21
N SER A 238 -9.86 5.46 -12.25
CA SER A 238 -10.35 6.13 -13.47
C SER A 238 -9.52 7.34 -13.87
N ASP A 239 -8.90 8.04 -12.91
CA ASP A 239 -8.16 9.28 -13.15
C ASP A 239 -6.86 9.39 -12.35
N GLY A 240 -6.50 8.36 -11.58
CA GLY A 240 -5.28 8.33 -10.77
C GLY A 240 -5.32 9.24 -9.54
N LYS A 241 -6.47 9.84 -9.20
CA LYS A 241 -6.59 10.71 -8.02
C LYS A 241 -6.22 9.95 -6.76
N ALA A 242 -5.31 10.50 -5.97
CA ALA A 242 -4.85 9.92 -4.70
C ALA A 242 -5.26 10.80 -3.52
N LEU A 243 -5.91 10.20 -2.52
CA LEU A 243 -6.39 10.84 -1.30
C LEU A 243 -5.92 10.05 -0.07
N PRO A 244 -4.81 10.44 0.57
CA PRO A 244 -4.37 9.93 1.85
C PRO A 244 -5.13 10.59 2.98
N LEU A 245 -5.70 9.71 3.77
CA LEU A 245 -6.51 10.03 4.92
C LEU A 245 -5.74 9.66 6.18
N TRP A 246 -5.53 10.64 7.05
CA TRP A 246 -5.14 10.34 8.42
C TRP A 246 -6.30 9.69 9.17
N LEU A 247 -6.09 8.45 9.61
CA LEU A 247 -6.96 7.75 10.54
C LEU A 247 -6.38 7.88 11.94
N PRO A 248 -6.85 8.81 12.78
CA PRO A 248 -6.36 8.92 14.15
C PRO A 248 -6.72 7.67 14.97
N ARG A 249 -5.99 7.43 16.06
CA ARG A 249 -6.41 6.42 17.03
C ARG A 249 -7.80 6.76 17.59
N ARG A 250 -8.56 5.74 17.97
CA ARG A 250 -9.96 5.82 18.43
C ARG A 250 -10.96 6.33 17.39
N SER A 251 -10.58 6.42 16.11
CA SER A 251 -11.50 6.88 15.07
C SER A 251 -12.19 5.73 14.35
N LEU A 252 -13.42 6.01 13.89
CA LEU A 252 -14.20 5.12 13.04
C LEU A 252 -14.25 5.69 11.62
N ALA A 253 -13.79 4.92 10.64
CA ALA A 253 -14.01 5.22 9.22
C ALA A 253 -15.11 4.32 8.66
N ILE A 254 -16.10 4.91 7.99
CA ILE A 254 -17.23 4.21 7.38
C ILE A 254 -17.13 4.46 5.87
N MET A 255 -16.88 3.40 5.12
CA MET A 255 -16.78 3.41 3.67
C MET A 255 -18.11 2.95 3.06
N GLY A 256 -18.91 3.89 2.57
CA GLY A 256 -20.11 3.64 1.79
C GLY A 256 -19.98 4.09 0.33
N GLY A 257 -20.87 3.60 -0.53
CA GLY A 257 -20.97 4.05 -1.93
C GLY A 257 -19.62 4.04 -2.67
N GLU A 258 -19.24 5.19 -3.23
CA GLU A 258 -18.03 5.31 -4.05
C GLU A 258 -16.77 4.94 -3.26
N SER A 259 -16.61 5.39 -2.02
CA SER A 259 -15.43 5.10 -1.21
C SER A 259 -15.18 3.59 -1.00
N ARG A 260 -16.22 2.77 -1.02
CA ARG A 260 -16.15 1.29 -0.86
C ARG A 260 -16.01 0.53 -2.18
N PHE A 261 -16.56 1.04 -3.27
CA PHE A 261 -16.66 0.31 -4.55
C PHE A 261 -15.81 0.93 -5.68
N GLY A 262 -15.54 2.23 -5.63
CA GLY A 262 -14.91 3.00 -6.71
C GLY A 262 -13.45 3.37 -6.45
N TRP A 263 -12.93 3.10 -5.25
CA TRP A 263 -11.57 3.43 -4.84
C TRP A 263 -10.84 2.18 -4.35
N VAL A 264 -9.55 2.08 -4.67
CA VAL A 264 -8.65 1.14 -3.99
C VAL A 264 -8.01 1.83 -2.81
N HIS A 265 -7.76 1.12 -1.72
CA HIS A 265 -7.15 1.65 -0.51
C HIS A 265 -5.94 0.82 -0.07
N GLY A 266 -4.96 1.48 0.56
CA GLY A 266 -3.71 0.85 0.97
C GLY A 266 -2.98 1.62 2.06
N ILE A 267 -2.08 0.93 2.76
CA ILE A 267 -1.21 1.52 3.78
C ILE A 267 0.23 1.32 3.31
N ALA A 268 0.93 2.41 3.03
CA ALA A 268 2.34 2.34 2.62
C ALA A 268 3.21 1.69 3.71
N GLY A 269 4.17 0.84 3.33
CA GLY A 269 5.12 0.23 4.25
C GLY A 269 6.22 1.21 4.68
N ARG A 270 5.91 2.11 5.61
CA ARG A 270 6.83 3.15 6.13
C ARG A 270 6.76 3.26 7.65
N LYS A 271 7.75 3.94 8.26
CA LYS A 271 7.86 4.12 9.72
C LYS A 271 7.34 5.48 10.20
N THR A 272 7.06 6.39 9.28
CA THR A 272 6.61 7.75 9.58
C THR A 272 5.53 8.16 8.59
N ASP A 273 4.58 8.97 9.03
CA ASP A 273 3.59 9.65 8.22
C ASP A 273 3.80 11.16 8.34
N ARG A 274 3.44 11.93 7.30
CA ARG A 274 3.30 13.40 7.42
C ARG A 274 1.84 13.67 7.68
N VAL A 275 1.45 14.41 8.72
CA VAL A 275 0.06 14.63 9.18
C VAL A 275 -0.29 16.13 9.19
N GLY A 276 -1.51 16.49 8.74
CA GLY A 276 -2.07 17.84 8.82
C GLY A 276 -1.50 18.85 7.82
N LYS A 277 -2.01 20.09 7.90
CA LYS A 277 -1.67 21.18 6.97
C LYS A 277 -0.19 21.56 6.99
N ASN A 278 0.45 21.42 8.14
CA ASN A 278 1.87 21.72 8.32
C ASN A 278 2.79 20.51 8.01
N SER A 279 2.23 19.40 7.51
CA SER A 279 2.99 18.19 7.17
C SER A 279 3.86 17.67 8.32
N GLU A 280 3.32 17.69 9.54
CA GLU A 280 3.98 17.27 10.76
C GLU A 280 4.41 15.80 10.65
N LEU A 281 5.68 15.51 10.99
CA LEU A 281 6.16 14.14 10.93
C LEU A 281 5.70 13.36 12.17
N VAL A 282 4.84 12.38 11.96
CA VAL A 282 4.35 11.47 13.00
C VAL A 282 5.04 10.12 12.84
N HIS A 283 5.71 9.66 13.90
CA HIS A 283 6.25 8.31 13.94
C HIS A 283 5.10 7.29 14.09
N ARG A 284 5.13 6.25 13.25
CA ARG A 284 4.17 5.15 13.40
C ARG A 284 4.52 4.37 14.65
N GLU A 285 3.47 3.98 15.35
CA GLU A 285 3.51 3.06 16.48
C GLU A 285 2.71 1.81 16.12
N ARG A 286 2.51 0.91 17.09
CA ARG A 286 1.65 -0.25 16.93
C ARG A 286 0.21 0.20 16.72
N ARG A 287 -0.31 0.00 15.51
CA ARG A 287 -1.73 0.21 15.18
C ARG A 287 -2.44 -1.12 15.05
N ILE A 288 -3.66 -1.19 15.59
CA ILE A 288 -4.60 -2.25 15.28
C ILE A 288 -5.82 -1.64 14.58
N SER A 289 -6.36 -2.33 13.58
CA SER A 289 -7.67 -1.99 13.02
C SER A 289 -8.64 -3.16 13.11
N LEU A 290 -9.85 -2.87 13.55
CA LEU A 290 -10.99 -3.78 13.50
C LEU A 290 -11.84 -3.39 12.28
N THR A 291 -11.89 -4.26 11.27
CA THR A 291 -12.64 -4.05 10.04
C THR A 291 -13.88 -4.93 10.03
N PHE A 292 -15.05 -4.31 10.18
CA PHE A 292 -16.36 -4.94 10.19
C PHE A 292 -16.96 -4.91 8.79
N ARG A 293 -17.54 -6.03 8.37
CA ARG A 293 -18.21 -6.22 7.08
C ARG A 293 -19.47 -7.05 7.27
N GLN A 294 -20.38 -6.89 6.31
CA GLN A 294 -21.54 -7.75 6.16
C GLN A 294 -21.37 -8.57 4.87
N MET A 295 -21.58 -9.88 4.94
CA MET A 295 -21.52 -10.76 3.79
C MET A 295 -22.62 -10.44 2.77
N LYS A 296 -22.27 -10.55 1.50
CA LYS A 296 -23.19 -10.35 0.38
C LYS A 296 -23.69 -11.70 -0.13
N ASN A 297 -25.01 -11.86 -0.14
CA ASN A 297 -25.69 -13.09 -0.55
C ASN A 297 -26.31 -12.99 -1.96
N SER A 298 -25.92 -11.99 -2.75
CA SER A 298 -26.42 -11.74 -4.10
C SER A 298 -25.31 -11.24 -5.03
N PRO A 299 -25.41 -11.46 -6.35
CA PRO A 299 -24.44 -10.90 -7.30
C PRO A 299 -24.34 -9.37 -7.18
N CYS A 300 -23.13 -8.81 -7.27
CA CYS A 300 -22.94 -7.36 -7.16
C CYS A 300 -23.37 -6.61 -8.44
N CYS A 301 -24.28 -5.65 -8.30
CA CYS A 301 -24.80 -4.77 -9.35
C CYS A 301 -24.37 -3.30 -9.19
N CYS A 302 -23.23 -3.04 -8.54
CA CYS A 302 -22.77 -1.68 -8.26
C CYS A 302 -22.40 -0.89 -9.53
N LYS A 303 -22.27 0.44 -9.40
CA LYS A 303 -21.98 1.36 -10.52
C LYS A 303 -20.49 1.41 -10.93
N TRP A 304 -19.65 0.57 -10.35
CA TRP A 304 -18.19 0.59 -10.54
C TRP A 304 -17.67 -0.72 -11.15
N PRO A 305 -18.02 -1.01 -12.42
CA PRO A 305 -17.70 -2.30 -13.05
C PRO A 305 -16.20 -2.57 -13.16
N VAL A 306 -15.37 -1.52 -13.26
CA VAL A 306 -13.91 -1.64 -13.39
C VAL A 306 -13.29 -2.43 -12.23
N LEU A 307 -13.76 -2.20 -11.00
CA LEU A 307 -13.26 -2.82 -9.77
C LEU A 307 -14.15 -3.97 -9.27
N CYS A 308 -15.28 -4.22 -9.93
CA CYS A 308 -16.26 -5.18 -9.49
C CYS A 308 -15.96 -6.57 -10.03
N ASP A 309 -15.59 -7.50 -9.16
CA ASP A 309 -15.25 -8.86 -9.57
C ASP A 309 -16.45 -9.66 -10.12
N THR A 310 -17.67 -9.30 -9.74
CA THR A 310 -18.89 -9.87 -10.37
C THR A 310 -19.07 -9.42 -11.82
N GLN A 311 -18.83 -8.13 -12.10
CA GLN A 311 -19.07 -7.54 -13.43
C GLN A 311 -17.82 -7.59 -14.34
N ASN A 312 -16.65 -7.67 -13.72
CA ASN A 312 -15.34 -7.77 -14.34
C ASN A 312 -14.46 -8.75 -13.52
N PRO A 313 -14.53 -10.06 -13.78
CA PRO A 313 -13.73 -11.06 -13.06
C PRO A 313 -12.22 -10.83 -13.10
N SER A 314 -11.71 -10.09 -14.10
CA SER A 314 -10.28 -9.74 -14.20
C SER A 314 -9.82 -8.71 -13.17
N SER A 315 -10.75 -7.99 -12.53
CA SER A 315 -10.46 -7.04 -11.45
C SER A 315 -10.03 -7.74 -10.15
N LEU A 316 -10.26 -9.05 -10.05
CA LEU A 316 -9.94 -9.86 -8.90
C LEU A 316 -8.44 -10.11 -8.81
N VAL A 317 -7.73 -9.35 -7.96
CA VAL A 317 -6.30 -9.51 -7.75
C VAL A 317 -6.06 -10.53 -6.63
N LEU A 318 -5.75 -11.78 -7.00
CA LEU A 318 -5.34 -12.82 -6.05
C LEU A 318 -3.98 -12.50 -5.42
N PRO A 319 -3.77 -12.75 -4.11
CA PRO A 319 -2.46 -12.66 -3.51
C PRO A 319 -1.48 -13.60 -4.22
N SER A 320 -0.31 -13.09 -4.61
CA SER A 320 0.71 -13.82 -5.38
C SER A 320 1.37 -15.01 -4.65
N ARG A 321 0.90 -15.38 -3.45
CA ARG A 321 1.46 -16.44 -2.59
C ARG A 321 0.43 -17.46 -2.12
N VAL A 322 -0.37 -18.00 -3.05
CA VAL A 322 -1.19 -19.20 -2.78
C VAL A 322 -0.91 -20.34 -3.76
N HIS A 323 0.30 -20.38 -4.32
CA HIS A 323 0.77 -21.54 -5.09
C HIS A 323 1.94 -22.20 -4.37
N SER A 324 1.64 -22.96 -3.33
CA SER A 324 2.56 -23.98 -2.83
C SER A 324 1.80 -25.07 -2.08
N GLU A 325 0.84 -25.71 -2.75
CA GLU A 325 0.30 -27.00 -2.33
C GLU A 325 -0.43 -27.61 -3.52
N GLU A 326 0.35 -28.21 -4.44
CA GLU A 326 -0.06 -29.31 -5.32
C GLU A 326 1.14 -29.67 -6.21
N ARG A 327 2.03 -30.49 -5.64
CA ARG A 327 2.91 -31.41 -6.38
C ARG A 327 3.49 -32.42 -5.39
N LEU A 328 2.61 -33.28 -4.90
CA LEU A 328 2.95 -34.60 -4.38
C LEU A 328 1.81 -35.55 -4.77
N VAL A 329 1.86 -36.04 -6.02
CA VAL A 329 1.77 -37.46 -6.38
C VAL A 329 2.67 -37.66 -7.59
#